data_AF-A0A087TCG6-F1
#
_entry.id   AF-A0A087TCG6-F1
#
_cell.length_a   1.000
_cell.length_b   1.000
_cell.length_c   1.000
_cell.angle_alpha   90.00
_cell.angle_beta   90.00
_cell.angle_gamma   90.00
#
_symmetry.space_group_name_H-M   'P 1'
#
loop_
_entity.id
_entity.type
_entity.pdbx_description
1 polymer ?
#
loop_
_entity_poly.entity_id
_entity_poly.type
_entity_poly.pdbx_seq_one_letter_code
_entity_poly.pdbx_strand_id
1 'polypeptide(L)'
;MAELVQLRLEYEVPELEEMKRVGLFSLSEIRKIVKRREAFEYKLRRSKKRKEDFLQYIKFEMSLLMLVSKKRERLMIESKKKEIDNAIAQKINRLFKRALSYFPEDEKLWLDQIQYCIKMKWHDSINALYTRMLQVHSRSPELWVMAAKWEIEDNNSPDNARKLLQRAVLMNPKSE
;
A
#
# COMPACT_ATOMS: atom_id res chain seq x y z
N MET A 1 -18.37 16.04 -11.72
CA MET A 1 -17.45 14.86 -11.83
C MET A 1 -15.98 15.27 -11.71
N ALA A 2 -15.48 16.21 -12.51
CA ALA A 2 -14.11 16.73 -12.36
C ALA A 2 -13.79 17.22 -10.92
N GLU A 3 -14.77 17.76 -10.20
CA GLU A 3 -14.58 18.30 -8.83
C GLU A 3 -14.06 17.28 -7.81
N LEU A 4 -14.51 16.01 -7.86
CA LEU A 4 -14.05 14.96 -6.94
C LEU A 4 -12.62 14.45 -7.24
N VAL A 5 -12.15 14.68 -8.47
CA VAL A 5 -10.77 14.40 -8.89
C VAL A 5 -9.90 15.60 -8.51
N GLN A 6 -10.38 16.82 -8.73
CA GLN A 6 -9.74 18.06 -8.32
C GLN A 6 -9.56 18.14 -6.80
N LEU A 7 -10.61 17.88 -6.00
CA LEU A 7 -10.52 17.80 -4.53
C LEU A 7 -9.45 16.79 -4.07
N ARG A 8 -9.38 15.62 -4.72
CA ARG A 8 -8.37 14.61 -4.38
C ARG A 8 -6.97 15.05 -4.73
N LEU A 9 -6.79 15.69 -5.89
CA LEU A 9 -5.51 16.25 -6.29
C LEU A 9 -5.11 17.39 -5.35
N GLU A 10 -6.05 18.23 -4.93
CA GLU A 10 -5.86 19.32 -3.96
C GLU A 10 -5.38 18.79 -2.60
N TYR A 11 -5.92 17.68 -2.10
CA TYR A 11 -5.38 17.00 -0.91
C TYR A 11 -3.98 16.40 -1.12
N GLU A 12 -3.55 16.18 -2.36
CA GLU A 12 -2.24 15.61 -2.74
C GLU A 12 -1.22 16.68 -3.20
N VAL A 13 -1.62 17.95 -3.25
CA VAL A 13 -0.74 19.09 -3.54
C VAL A 13 0.38 19.26 -2.50
N PRO A 14 0.18 19.04 -1.18
CA PRO A 14 1.19 19.37 -0.19
C PRO A 14 2.52 18.64 -0.39
N GLU A 15 2.50 17.33 -0.64
CA GLU A 15 3.74 16.55 -0.83
C GLU A 15 4.52 16.98 -2.09
N LEU A 16 3.82 17.32 -3.17
CA LEU A 16 4.42 17.75 -4.43
C LEU A 16 4.97 19.19 -4.34
N GLU A 17 4.30 20.06 -3.59
CA GLU A 17 4.82 21.38 -3.26
C GLU A 17 6.08 21.29 -2.39
N GLU A 18 6.11 20.40 -1.42
CA GLU A 18 7.30 20.18 -0.60
C GLU A 18 8.46 19.62 -1.43
N MET A 19 8.19 18.70 -2.37
CA MET A 19 9.20 18.23 -3.33
C MET A 19 9.76 19.38 -4.19
N LYS A 20 8.93 20.36 -4.55
CA LYS A 20 9.36 21.57 -5.26
C LYS A 20 10.23 22.46 -4.38
N ARG A 21 9.79 22.74 -3.15
CA ARG A 21 10.46 23.62 -2.18
C ARG A 21 11.86 23.11 -1.84
N VAL A 22 11.97 21.80 -1.65
CA VAL A 22 13.25 21.12 -1.35
C VAL A 22 14.13 20.99 -2.61
N GLY A 23 13.62 21.31 -3.80
CA GLY A 23 14.39 21.26 -5.05
C GLY A 23 14.62 19.85 -5.60
N LEU A 24 13.87 18.84 -5.13
CA LEU A 24 13.97 17.46 -5.62
C LEU A 24 13.46 17.32 -7.05
N PHE A 25 12.44 18.09 -7.39
CA PHE A 25 11.84 18.09 -8.72
C PHE A 25 11.62 19.52 -9.22
N SER A 26 11.83 19.68 -10.52
CA SER A 26 11.44 20.90 -11.23
C SER A 26 9.92 20.99 -11.40
N LEU A 27 9.43 22.21 -11.61
CA LEU A 27 8.01 22.47 -11.92
C LEU A 27 7.49 21.67 -13.12
N SER A 28 8.34 21.43 -14.11
CA SER A 28 7.98 20.65 -15.30
C SER A 28 7.84 19.16 -15.00
N GLU A 29 8.70 18.61 -14.14
CA GLU A 29 8.59 17.22 -13.68
C GLU A 29 7.36 17.01 -12.79
N ILE A 30 7.10 17.93 -11.86
CA ILE A 30 5.92 17.86 -10.98
C ILE A 30 4.64 17.87 -11.81
N ARG A 31 4.54 18.77 -12.80
CA ARG A 31 3.39 18.79 -13.73
C ARG A 31 3.21 17.46 -14.47
N LYS A 32 4.30 16.77 -14.83
CA LYS A 32 4.22 15.43 -15.45
C LYS A 32 3.70 14.39 -14.46
N ILE A 33 4.11 14.45 -13.19
CA ILE A 33 3.63 13.55 -12.13
C ILE A 33 2.13 13.76 -11.90
N VAL A 34 1.69 15.02 -11.76
CA VAL A 34 0.27 15.38 -11.57
C VAL A 34 -0.58 14.86 -12.74
N LYS A 35 -0.19 15.14 -13.98
CA LYS A 35 -0.91 14.65 -15.17
C LYS A 35 -1.01 13.13 -15.24
N ARG A 36 0.03 12.41 -14.81
CA ARG A 36 0.00 10.94 -14.75
C ARG A 36 -0.95 10.45 -13.66
N ARG A 37 -0.92 11.05 -12.47
CA ARG A 37 -1.85 10.73 -11.36
C ARG A 37 -3.31 10.97 -11.78
N GLU A 38 -3.58 12.11 -12.42
CA GLU A 38 -4.87 12.42 -13.02
C GLU A 38 -5.34 11.31 -13.97
N ALA A 39 -4.50 10.91 -14.92
CA ALA A 39 -4.84 9.87 -15.89
C ALA A 39 -5.17 8.52 -15.21
N PHE A 40 -4.45 8.15 -14.14
CA PHE A 40 -4.77 6.95 -13.36
C PHE A 40 -6.09 7.10 -12.60
N GLU A 41 -6.35 8.24 -11.97
CA GLU A 41 -7.62 8.46 -11.26
C GLU A 41 -8.83 8.47 -12.19
N TYR A 42 -8.68 9.03 -13.41
CA TYR A 42 -9.71 8.91 -14.45
C TYR A 42 -9.99 7.46 -14.83
N LYS A 43 -8.95 6.63 -15.02
CA LYS A 43 -9.11 5.19 -15.29
C LYS A 43 -9.81 4.47 -14.15
N LEU A 44 -9.39 4.73 -12.91
CA LEU A 44 -9.95 4.08 -11.73
C LEU A 44 -11.38 4.49 -11.43
N ARG A 45 -11.85 5.61 -11.99
CA ARG A 45 -13.24 6.05 -11.84
C ARG A 45 -14.22 5.38 -12.79
N ARG A 46 -13.76 4.72 -13.85
CA ARG A 46 -14.62 3.96 -14.77
C ARG A 46 -15.61 3.06 -14.03
N SER A 47 -16.80 2.87 -14.57
CA SER A 47 -17.86 2.08 -13.93
C SER A 47 -17.41 0.63 -13.66
N LYS A 48 -16.76 -0.01 -14.64
CA LYS A 48 -16.12 -1.31 -14.47
C LYS A 48 -14.70 -1.10 -13.94
N LYS A 49 -14.45 -1.50 -12.70
CA LYS A 49 -13.10 -1.48 -12.11
C LYS A 49 -12.29 -2.63 -12.68
N ARG A 50 -11.04 -2.35 -13.05
CA ARG A 50 -10.06 -3.37 -13.48
C ARG A 50 -8.93 -3.42 -12.48
N LYS A 51 -8.54 -4.62 -12.07
CA LYS A 51 -7.43 -4.82 -11.14
C LYS A 51 -6.12 -4.29 -11.72
N GLU A 52 -5.91 -4.46 -13.02
CA GLU A 52 -4.69 -4.04 -13.71
C GLU A 52 -4.49 -2.52 -13.61
N ASP A 53 -5.56 -1.71 -13.63
CA ASP A 53 -5.47 -0.27 -13.49
C ASP A 53 -4.95 0.13 -12.08
N PHE A 54 -5.37 -0.59 -11.03
CA PHE A 54 -4.85 -0.39 -9.67
C PHE A 54 -3.39 -0.80 -9.57
N LEU A 55 -3.03 -1.98 -10.09
CA LEU A 55 -1.67 -2.49 -10.06
C LEU A 55 -0.69 -1.58 -10.83
N GLN A 56 -1.10 -1.08 -12.00
CA GLN A 56 -0.31 -0.11 -12.77
C GLN A 56 -0.11 1.18 -11.98
N TYR A 57 -1.15 1.66 -11.29
CA TYR A 57 -1.02 2.88 -10.51
C TYR A 57 -0.10 2.71 -9.29
N ILE A 58 -0.24 1.59 -8.57
CA ILE A 58 0.63 1.22 -7.45
C ILE A 58 2.08 1.13 -7.91
N LYS A 59 2.35 0.42 -9.03
CA LYS A 59 3.70 0.32 -9.61
C LYS A 59 4.28 1.69 -9.95
N PHE A 60 3.46 2.61 -10.46
CA PHE A 60 3.90 3.97 -10.75
C PHE A 60 4.30 4.72 -9.47
N GLU A 61 3.49 4.69 -8.42
CA GLU A 61 3.80 5.37 -7.15
C GLU A 61 5.00 4.74 -6.44
N MET A 62 5.15 3.40 -6.47
CA MET A 62 6.36 2.73 -5.97
C MET A 62 7.61 3.16 -6.74
N SER A 63 7.51 3.29 -8.06
CA SER A 63 8.61 3.78 -8.90
C SER A 63 8.95 5.24 -8.60
N LEU A 64 7.94 6.06 -8.30
CA LEU A 64 8.12 7.44 -7.88
C LEU A 64 8.87 7.52 -6.54
N LEU A 65 8.50 6.70 -5.57
CA LEU A 65 9.19 6.63 -4.27
C LEU A 65 10.66 6.25 -4.45
N MET A 66 10.96 5.22 -5.25
CA MET A 66 12.35 4.84 -5.57
C MET A 66 13.12 5.97 -6.26
N LEU A 67 12.48 6.71 -7.16
CA LEU A 67 13.09 7.85 -7.84
C LEU A 67 13.40 8.99 -6.86
N VAL A 68 12.51 9.26 -5.91
CA VAL A 68 12.72 10.25 -4.84
C VAL A 68 13.93 9.85 -4.01
N SER A 69 14.02 8.59 -3.55
CA SER A 69 15.16 8.09 -2.78
C SER A 69 16.49 8.25 -3.53
N LYS A 70 16.54 7.83 -4.81
CA LYS A 70 17.75 7.98 -5.65
C LYS A 70 18.15 9.44 -5.88
N LYS A 71 17.17 10.34 -6.09
CA LYS A 71 17.45 11.77 -6.24
C LYS A 71 17.99 12.38 -4.95
N ARG A 72 17.46 11.99 -3.78
CA ARG A 72 17.95 12.43 -2.47
C ARG A 72 19.39 12.01 -2.24
N GLU A 73 19.73 10.76 -2.55
CA GLU A 73 21.11 10.26 -2.47
C GLU A 73 22.06 11.05 -3.36
N ARG A 74 21.66 11.33 -4.61
CA ARG A 74 22.49 12.09 -5.55
C ARG A 74 22.67 13.57 -5.18
N LEU A 75 21.63 14.21 -4.65
CA LEU A 75 21.65 15.63 -4.31
C LEU A 75 22.08 15.89 -2.87
N MET A 76 22.25 14.84 -2.06
CA MET A 76 22.53 14.90 -0.61
C MET A 76 21.54 15.79 0.16
N ILE A 77 20.25 15.64 -0.14
CA ILE A 77 19.18 16.41 0.50
C ILE A 77 18.37 15.51 1.45
N GLU A 78 18.53 15.74 2.75
CA GLU A 78 17.84 15.00 3.81
C GLU A 78 16.62 15.74 4.36
N SER A 79 16.45 17.01 3.99
CA SER A 79 15.33 17.84 4.40
C SER A 79 13.99 17.18 4.06
N LYS A 80 13.06 17.19 5.03
CA LYS A 80 11.69 16.66 4.91
C LYS A 80 11.60 15.24 4.34
N LYS A 81 12.62 14.40 4.58
CA LYS A 81 12.63 12.99 4.14
C LYS A 81 11.43 12.21 4.62
N LYS A 82 11.19 12.24 5.93
CA LYS A 82 10.06 11.52 6.54
C LYS A 82 8.72 12.00 6.01
N GLU A 83 8.49 13.30 5.89
CA GLU A 83 7.22 13.86 5.41
C GLU A 83 6.89 13.40 3.99
N ILE A 84 7.82 13.59 3.05
CA ILE A 84 7.62 13.28 1.64
C ILE A 84 7.52 11.77 1.41
N ASP A 85 8.46 11.00 1.98
CA ASP A 85 8.51 9.55 1.76
C ASP A 85 7.28 8.88 2.40
N ASN A 86 6.86 9.30 3.61
CA ASN A 86 5.66 8.77 4.25
C ASN A 86 4.38 9.16 3.49
N ALA A 87 4.30 10.37 2.91
CA ALA A 87 3.13 10.79 2.15
C ALA A 87 2.89 9.88 0.93
N ILE A 88 3.95 9.65 0.13
CA ILE A 88 3.89 8.72 -1.01
C ILE A 88 3.61 7.30 -0.52
N ALA A 89 4.24 6.87 0.58
CA ALA A 89 4.06 5.53 1.10
C ALA A 89 2.61 5.28 1.56
N GLN A 90 2.00 6.26 2.23
CA GLN A 90 0.62 6.21 2.67
C GLN A 90 -0.34 6.22 1.48
N LYS A 91 0.00 6.93 0.41
CA LYS A 91 -0.77 6.91 -0.82
C LYS A 91 -0.80 5.52 -1.45
N ILE A 92 0.34 4.85 -1.56
CA ILE A 92 0.43 3.46 -2.05
C ILE A 92 -0.48 2.55 -1.21
N ASN A 93 -0.43 2.68 0.12
CA ASN A 93 -1.29 1.90 1.02
C ASN A 93 -2.78 2.19 0.85
N ARG A 94 -3.16 3.47 0.64
CA ARG A 94 -4.56 3.85 0.31
C ARG A 94 -5.01 3.22 -1.00
N LEU A 95 -4.13 3.16 -2.01
CA LEU A 95 -4.42 2.51 -3.29
C LEU A 95 -4.63 1.00 -3.13
N PHE A 96 -3.78 0.32 -2.36
CA PHE A 96 -3.97 -1.10 -2.02
C PHE A 96 -5.29 -1.34 -1.28
N LYS A 97 -5.59 -0.55 -0.23
CA LYS A 97 -6.87 -0.64 0.51
C LYS A 97 -8.08 -0.46 -0.42
N ARG A 98 -7.99 0.46 -1.38
CA ARG A 98 -9.03 0.70 -2.38
C ARG A 98 -9.14 -0.48 -3.34
N ALA A 99 -8.02 -1.04 -3.80
CA ALA A 99 -8.01 -2.22 -4.65
C ALA A 99 -8.68 -3.42 -3.94
N LEU A 100 -8.31 -3.69 -2.69
CA LEU A 100 -8.89 -4.76 -1.87
C LEU A 100 -10.38 -4.58 -1.57
N SER A 101 -10.89 -3.34 -1.50
CA SER A 101 -12.34 -3.13 -1.33
C SER A 101 -13.16 -3.57 -2.54
N TYR A 102 -12.56 -3.59 -3.74
CA TYR A 102 -13.22 -4.05 -4.96
C TYR A 102 -12.87 -5.51 -5.29
N PHE A 103 -11.68 -5.96 -4.93
CA PHE A 103 -11.16 -7.30 -5.24
C PHE A 103 -10.70 -8.01 -3.96
N PRO A 104 -11.61 -8.31 -3.02
CA PRO A 104 -11.24 -8.96 -1.77
C PRO A 104 -10.83 -10.42 -1.99
N GLU A 105 -11.27 -11.07 -3.07
CA GLU A 105 -10.99 -12.49 -3.36
C GLU A 105 -9.59 -12.76 -3.89
N ASP A 106 -8.81 -11.74 -4.26
CA ASP A 106 -7.47 -11.94 -4.83
C ASP A 106 -6.40 -12.02 -3.73
N GLU A 107 -6.05 -13.24 -3.35
CA GLU A 107 -5.01 -13.54 -2.36
C GLU A 107 -3.67 -12.87 -2.70
N LYS A 108 -3.30 -12.79 -3.99
CA LYS A 108 -2.03 -12.18 -4.40
C LYS A 108 -1.99 -10.69 -4.06
N LEU A 109 -3.12 -10.00 -4.19
CA LEU A 109 -3.22 -8.58 -3.88
C LEU A 109 -3.04 -8.32 -2.38
N TRP A 110 -3.57 -9.21 -1.53
CA TRP A 110 -3.32 -9.15 -0.09
C TRP A 110 -1.84 -9.36 0.23
N LEU A 111 -1.23 -10.40 -0.32
CA LEU A 111 0.19 -10.70 -0.11
C LEU A 111 1.10 -9.56 -0.57
N ASP A 112 0.82 -8.95 -1.73
CA ASP A 112 1.56 -7.79 -2.23
C ASP A 112 1.48 -6.59 -1.26
N GLN A 113 0.30 -6.33 -0.68
CA GLN A 113 0.15 -5.27 0.32
C GLN A 113 0.89 -5.61 1.62
N ILE A 114 0.86 -6.85 2.09
CA ILE A 114 1.59 -7.30 3.29
C ILE A 114 3.09 -7.10 3.08
N GLN A 115 3.63 -7.59 1.96
CA GLN A 115 5.05 -7.42 1.64
C GLN A 115 5.45 -5.95 1.58
N TYR A 116 4.58 -5.10 1.05
CA TYR A 116 4.80 -3.66 1.03
C TYR A 116 4.81 -3.06 2.45
N CYS A 117 3.86 -3.43 3.31
CA CYS A 117 3.81 -2.97 4.69
C CYS A 117 5.01 -3.45 5.53
N ILE A 118 5.50 -4.67 5.30
CA ILE A 118 6.72 -5.22 5.92
C ILE A 118 7.93 -4.37 5.55
N LYS A 119 8.09 -4.03 4.26
CA LYS A 119 9.17 -3.14 3.80
C LYS A 119 9.13 -1.76 4.45
N MET A 120 7.92 -1.26 4.74
CA MET A 120 7.71 0.03 5.42
C MET A 120 7.79 -0.05 6.95
N LYS A 121 7.92 -1.26 7.53
CA LYS A 121 7.93 -1.53 8.98
C LYS A 121 6.67 -1.01 9.71
N TRP A 122 5.51 -1.11 9.07
CA TRP A 122 4.24 -0.70 9.67
C TRP A 122 3.54 -1.87 10.38
N HIS A 123 4.08 -2.30 11.51
CA HIS A 123 3.60 -3.46 12.28
C HIS A 123 2.09 -3.42 12.57
N ASP A 124 1.55 -2.31 13.07
CA ASP A 124 0.11 -2.18 13.36
C ASP A 124 -0.77 -2.38 12.11
N SER A 125 -0.30 -1.87 10.97
CA SER A 125 -1.01 -2.02 9.70
C SER A 125 -0.97 -3.46 9.20
N ILE A 126 0.09 -4.21 9.49
CA ILE A 126 0.23 -5.62 9.10
C ILE A 126 -0.73 -6.50 9.91
N ASN A 127 -0.83 -6.30 11.24
CA ASN A 127 -1.75 -7.05 12.10
C ASN A 127 -3.21 -6.85 11.66
N ALA A 128 -3.57 -5.58 11.42
CA ALA A 128 -4.89 -5.24 10.92
C ALA A 128 -5.17 -5.87 9.54
N LEU A 129 -4.15 -5.93 8.68
CA LEU A 129 -4.29 -6.53 7.36
C LEU A 129 -4.45 -8.04 7.41
N TYR A 130 -3.63 -8.76 8.19
CA TYR A 130 -3.76 -10.19 8.39
C TYR A 130 -5.11 -10.55 8.99
N THR A 131 -5.56 -9.81 10.00
CA THR A 131 -6.89 -10.03 10.61
C THR A 131 -8.00 -9.91 9.56
N ARG A 132 -7.94 -8.88 8.70
CA ARG A 132 -8.93 -8.68 7.64
C ARG A 132 -8.82 -9.72 6.54
N MET A 133 -7.61 -10.12 6.15
CA MET A 133 -7.35 -11.15 5.16
C MET A 133 -7.93 -12.50 5.61
N LEU A 134 -7.71 -12.88 6.88
CA LEU A 134 -8.22 -14.13 7.46
C LEU A 134 -9.74 -14.16 7.60
N GLN A 135 -10.39 -13.00 7.76
CA GLN A 135 -11.85 -12.90 7.74
C GLN A 135 -12.43 -13.17 6.35
N VAL A 136 -11.73 -12.75 5.29
CA VAL A 136 -12.15 -12.98 3.90
C VAL A 136 -11.79 -14.39 3.43
N HIS A 137 -10.59 -14.85 3.77
CA HIS A 137 -10.00 -16.13 3.35
C HIS A 137 -9.88 -17.11 4.53
N SER A 138 -10.98 -17.38 5.21
CA SER A 138 -10.96 -18.22 6.42
C SER A 138 -10.61 -19.70 6.14
N ARG A 139 -10.83 -20.16 4.91
CA ARG A 139 -10.76 -21.57 4.49
C ARG A 139 -9.39 -21.99 3.94
N SER A 140 -8.43 -21.08 3.79
CA SER A 140 -7.09 -21.37 3.26
C SER A 140 -6.08 -21.50 4.42
N PRO A 141 -5.65 -22.72 4.80
CA PRO A 141 -4.73 -22.92 5.92
C PRO A 141 -3.37 -22.25 5.72
N GLU A 142 -2.91 -22.14 4.48
CA GLU A 142 -1.63 -21.51 4.12
C GLU A 142 -1.53 -20.05 4.61
N LEU A 143 -2.64 -19.30 4.49
CA LEU A 143 -2.72 -17.91 4.93
C LEU A 143 -2.65 -17.78 6.46
N TRP A 144 -3.21 -18.74 7.20
CA TRP A 144 -3.11 -18.80 8.66
C TRP A 144 -1.69 -19.09 9.12
N VAL A 145 -1.00 -20.02 8.45
CA VAL A 145 0.41 -20.33 8.74
C VAL A 145 1.29 -19.12 8.43
N MET A 146 1.06 -18.42 7.32
CA MET A 146 1.83 -17.22 6.99
C MET A 146 1.63 -16.10 8.02
N ALA A 147 0.39 -15.86 8.47
CA ALA A 147 0.10 -14.90 9.54
C ALA A 147 0.80 -15.27 10.86
N ALA A 148 0.74 -16.54 11.26
CA ALA A 148 1.39 -17.02 12.48
C ALA A 148 2.93 -16.91 12.40
N LYS A 149 3.52 -17.22 11.23
CA LYS A 149 4.96 -17.09 11.00
C LYS A 149 5.40 -15.64 11.17
N TRP A 150 4.65 -14.70 10.59
CA TRP A 150 4.95 -13.27 10.71
C TRP A 150 4.86 -12.77 12.17
N GLU A 151 3.85 -13.20 12.93
CA GLU A 151 3.72 -12.83 14.36
C GLU A 151 4.89 -13.34 15.23
N ILE A 152 5.48 -14.49 14.87
CA ILE A 152 6.64 -15.06 15.56
C ILE A 152 7.92 -14.34 15.15
N GLU A 153 8.18 -14.20 13.85
CA GLU A 153 9.46 -13.70 13.33
C GLU A 153 9.60 -12.18 13.48
N ASP A 154 8.55 -11.41 13.16
CA ASP A 154 8.63 -9.95 13.06
C ASP A 154 7.97 -9.22 14.24
N ASN A 155 6.92 -9.80 14.85
CA ASN A 155 6.18 -9.16 15.95
C ASN A 155 6.57 -9.69 17.35
N ASN A 156 7.47 -10.70 17.40
CA ASN A 156 7.96 -11.36 18.62
C ASN A 156 6.83 -11.72 19.62
N SER A 157 5.66 -12.10 19.11
CA SER A 157 4.43 -12.32 19.89
C SER A 157 3.92 -13.75 19.72
N PRO A 158 4.59 -14.76 20.32
CA PRO A 158 4.25 -16.16 20.15
C PRO A 158 2.84 -16.51 20.67
N ASP A 159 2.33 -15.78 21.66
CA ASP A 159 0.97 -15.94 22.17
C ASP A 159 -0.10 -15.58 21.14
N ASN A 160 0.13 -14.52 20.34
CA ASN A 160 -0.78 -14.15 19.26
C ASN A 160 -0.74 -15.18 18.13
N ALA A 161 0.45 -15.67 17.77
CA ALA A 161 0.60 -16.74 16.80
C ALA A 161 -0.15 -18.02 17.24
N ARG A 162 -0.05 -18.41 18.52
CA ARG A 162 -0.80 -19.55 19.08
C ARG A 162 -2.31 -19.34 18.97
N LYS A 163 -2.81 -18.16 19.33
CA LYS A 163 -4.24 -17.83 19.21
C LYS A 163 -4.72 -17.88 17.75
N LEU A 164 -3.91 -17.41 16.80
CA LEU A 164 -4.22 -17.49 15.37
C LEU A 164 -4.28 -18.94 14.90
N LEU A 165 -3.30 -19.78 15.27
CA LEU A 165 -3.30 -21.20 14.90
C LEU A 165 -4.46 -21.97 15.52
N GLN A 166 -4.80 -21.70 16.78
CA GLN A 166 -5.98 -22.31 17.42
C GLN A 166 -7.28 -21.96 16.68
N ARG A 167 -7.43 -20.70 16.26
CA ARG A 167 -8.56 -20.28 15.41
C ARG A 167 -8.53 -20.96 14.05
N ALA A 168 -7.34 -21.14 13.45
CA ALA A 168 -7.19 -21.82 12.16
C ALA A 168 -7.70 -23.27 12.21
N VAL A 169 -7.38 -24.00 13.29
CA VAL A 169 -7.85 -25.39 13.52
C VAL A 169 -9.36 -25.45 13.69
N LEU A 170 -9.95 -24.51 14.44
CA LEU A 170 -11.40 -24.43 14.60
C LEU A 170 -12.13 -24.15 13.28
N MET A 171 -11.55 -23.31 12.42
CA MET A 171 -12.14 -22.93 11.13
C MET A 171 -11.91 -23.99 10.04
N ASN A 172 -10.87 -24.80 10.16
CA ASN A 172 -10.52 -25.87 9.21
C ASN A 172 -10.42 -27.24 9.93
N PRO A 173 -11.53 -27.79 10.47
CA PRO A 173 -11.53 -29.05 11.20
C PRO A 173 -11.32 -30.30 10.32
N LYS A 174 -11.16 -30.15 9.01
CA LYS A 174 -11.08 -31.25 8.02
C LYS A 174 -9.76 -31.27 7.22
N SER A 175 -8.66 -30.81 7.81
CA SER A 175 -7.33 -31.07 7.26
C SER A 175 -6.79 -32.36 7.86
N GLU A 176 -7.50 -33.48 7.62
CA GLU A 176 -6.93 -34.83 7.66
C GLU A 176 -6.64 -35.28 6.22
#